data_AF-A0A419JPX8-F1
#
_entry.id   AF-A0A419JPX8-F1
#
_cell.length_a   1.000
_cell.length_b   1.000
_cell.length_c   1.000
_cell.angle_alpha   90.00
_cell.angle_beta   90.00
_cell.angle_gamma   90.00
#
_symmetry.space_group_name_H-M   'P 1'
#
loop_
_entity.id
_entity.type
_entity.pdbx_description
1 polymer ?
#
loop_
_entity_poly.entity_id
_entity_poly.type
_entity_poly.pdbx_seq_one_letter_code
_entity_poly.pdbx_strand_id
1 'polypeptide(L)'
;MKVSSERRCSLVPMELKLDFTEYLTTKKKENFEPSLVRMIDKATGRPVPTQFSPWKKEDPFRGTLSWIMLNEAQKELEVKVNSKRHTSYRYPEEVKMWNRGDGQLEIFINGQHVTSYVFNQAYERPFLYPVIGPDGYPVTRSIPTLGDHPHHKGISLALGDVSGEKGKPGINFWALGTIGDPRQGRVIHKRFTHLEQGPVFARLEEENVWKQNDDLEGAKRKGQVLLNELRTITVWNVSPARIIDIRTILSPAVDEVILNADVEKKQTAKENGPLVIRVADNMRGTVEGTIVNSEGGRTEKECWGRQARWVDYYGPVVPGDRSTA
;
A
#
# COMPACT_ATOMS: atom_id res chain seq x y z
N MET A 1 -0.73 29.49 3.29
CA MET A 1 -1.19 28.61 4.39
C MET A 1 -0.23 28.74 5.56
N LYS A 2 -0.71 28.86 6.80
CA LYS A 2 0.12 28.78 8.02
C LYS A 2 0.09 27.36 8.55
N VAL A 3 1.25 26.77 8.82
CA VAL A 3 1.38 25.43 9.39
C VAL A 3 1.45 25.56 10.92
N SER A 4 0.53 24.93 11.65
CA SER A 4 0.58 24.81 13.12
C SER A 4 1.37 23.57 13.51
N SER A 5 2.42 23.69 14.32
CA SER A 5 3.24 22.57 14.78
C SER A 5 3.31 22.51 16.31
N GLU A 6 2.34 21.86 16.93
CA GLU A 6 2.44 21.43 18.34
C GLU A 6 3.35 20.19 18.52
N ARG A 7 3.90 19.64 17.43
CA ARG A 7 4.77 18.47 17.42
C ARG A 7 5.94 18.64 16.45
N ARG A 8 7.13 18.20 16.87
CA ARG A 8 8.34 18.06 16.04
C ARG A 8 8.13 17.00 14.97
N CYS A 9 7.68 17.45 13.80
CA CYS A 9 7.35 16.61 12.65
C CYS A 9 8.30 16.90 11.48
N SER A 10 8.90 15.86 10.92
CA SER A 10 9.70 15.89 9.68
C SER A 10 9.34 14.69 8.81
N LEU A 11 9.42 14.86 7.48
CA LEU A 11 9.08 13.84 6.47
C LEU A 11 7.62 13.35 6.56
N VAL A 12 6.71 14.26 6.89
CA VAL A 12 5.28 13.92 7.06
C VAL A 12 4.53 14.20 5.76
N PRO A 13 3.86 13.20 5.17
CA PRO A 13 2.89 13.42 4.11
C PRO A 13 1.75 14.32 4.56
N MET A 14 1.45 15.35 3.77
CA MET A 14 0.41 16.32 4.05
C MET A 14 -0.53 16.42 2.87
N GLU A 15 -1.81 16.65 3.16
CA GLU A 15 -2.86 16.85 2.16
C GLU A 15 -3.72 18.06 2.52
N LEU A 16 -4.16 18.80 1.50
CA LEU A 16 -5.08 19.92 1.61
C LEU A 16 -6.11 19.87 0.48
N LYS A 17 -7.40 19.92 0.83
CA LYS A 17 -8.48 20.06 -0.15
C LYS A 17 -8.51 21.49 -0.67
N LEU A 18 -8.48 21.67 -1.98
CA LEU A 18 -8.48 22.98 -2.63
C LEU A 18 -9.57 23.06 -3.70
N ASP A 19 -10.15 24.26 -3.80
CA ASP A 19 -11.03 24.67 -4.88
C ASP A 19 -10.42 25.90 -5.55
N PHE A 20 -9.88 25.73 -6.76
CA PHE A 20 -9.29 26.83 -7.53
C PHE A 20 -10.33 27.70 -8.25
N THR A 21 -11.61 27.33 -8.23
CA THR A 21 -12.64 28.05 -8.99
C THR A 21 -12.79 29.51 -8.55
N GLU A 22 -12.54 29.81 -7.27
CA GLU A 22 -12.61 31.16 -6.69
C GLU A 22 -11.34 32.00 -6.96
N TYR A 23 -10.23 31.35 -7.29
CA TYR A 23 -8.90 32.00 -7.40
C TYR A 23 -8.44 32.20 -8.85
N LEU A 24 -9.05 31.50 -9.80
CA LEU A 24 -8.67 31.56 -11.21
C LEU A 24 -9.64 32.43 -12.02
N THR A 25 -9.08 33.29 -12.87
CA THR A 25 -9.84 34.01 -13.91
C THR A 25 -10.30 33.04 -15.02
N THR A 26 -11.33 33.40 -15.79
CA THR A 26 -11.86 32.57 -16.89
C THR A 26 -10.76 32.09 -17.85
N LYS A 27 -9.89 33.00 -18.30
CA LYS A 27 -8.75 32.67 -19.18
C LYS A 27 -7.75 31.70 -18.55
N LYS A 28 -7.54 31.78 -17.22
CA LYS A 28 -6.68 30.83 -16.51
C LYS A 28 -7.35 29.47 -16.34
N LYS A 29 -8.68 29.42 -16.21
CA LYS A 29 -9.44 28.18 -16.14
C LYS A 29 -9.34 27.38 -17.44
N GLU A 30 -9.43 28.05 -18.60
CA GLU A 30 -9.30 27.42 -19.92
C GLU A 30 -7.96 26.72 -20.14
N ASN A 31 -6.89 27.21 -19.51
CA ASN A 31 -5.53 26.68 -19.66
C ASN A 31 -5.04 25.95 -18.40
N PHE A 32 -5.94 25.61 -17.47
CA PHE A 32 -5.58 24.98 -16.22
C PHE A 32 -5.22 23.51 -16.45
N GLU A 33 -4.08 23.10 -15.90
CA GLU A 33 -3.75 21.70 -15.74
C GLU A 33 -3.30 21.45 -14.30
N PRO A 34 -3.61 20.29 -13.70
CA PRO A 34 -3.13 19.93 -12.36
C PRO A 34 -1.60 20.02 -12.24
N SER A 35 -0.90 19.68 -13.33
CA SER A 35 0.56 19.74 -13.44
C SER A 35 1.14 21.16 -13.39
N LEU A 36 0.32 22.22 -13.38
CA LEU A 36 0.74 23.62 -13.24
C LEU A 36 0.72 24.12 -11.79
N VAL A 37 0.12 23.36 -10.87
CA VAL A 37 0.07 23.71 -9.44
C VAL A 37 1.46 23.53 -8.83
N ARG A 38 1.96 24.55 -8.16
CA ARG A 38 3.27 24.58 -7.49
C ARG A 38 3.09 25.09 -6.08
N MET A 39 4.04 24.73 -5.23
CA MET A 39 4.17 25.31 -3.90
C MET A 39 5.57 25.85 -3.68
N ILE A 40 5.64 26.95 -2.95
CA ILE A 40 6.87 27.64 -2.60
C ILE A 40 6.88 27.80 -1.09
N ASP A 41 8.01 27.50 -0.47
CA ASP A 41 8.28 27.90 0.91
C ASP A 41 8.59 29.39 0.95
N LYS A 42 7.74 30.17 1.62
CA LYS A 42 7.88 31.63 1.67
C LYS A 42 9.15 32.09 2.39
N ALA A 43 9.66 31.29 3.34
CA ALA A 43 10.85 31.66 4.09
C ALA A 43 12.11 31.58 3.23
N THR A 44 12.18 30.59 2.34
CA THR A 44 13.38 30.31 1.53
C THR A 44 13.24 30.69 0.05
N GLY A 45 12.01 30.93 -0.40
CA GLY A 45 11.68 31.12 -1.82
C GLY A 45 11.85 29.86 -2.68
N ARG A 46 12.17 28.71 -2.07
CA ARG A 46 12.46 27.47 -2.79
C ARG A 46 11.18 26.70 -3.15
N PRO A 47 11.14 26.02 -4.31
CA PRO A 47 10.05 25.11 -4.64
C PRO A 47 9.93 23.97 -3.63
N VAL A 48 8.70 23.60 -3.29
CA VAL A 48 8.36 22.40 -2.52
C VAL A 48 7.76 21.39 -3.49
N PRO A 49 8.24 20.13 -3.54
CA PRO A 49 7.60 19.08 -4.32
C PRO A 49 6.12 18.95 -3.96
N THR A 50 5.26 19.08 -4.97
CA THR A 50 3.80 19.02 -4.81
C THR A 50 3.11 18.27 -5.92
N GLN A 51 2.00 17.66 -5.55
CA GLN A 51 1.15 16.89 -6.45
C GLN A 51 -0.31 17.28 -6.19
N PHE A 52 -1.00 17.73 -7.24
CA PHE A 52 -2.42 18.08 -7.15
C PHE A 52 -3.24 17.03 -7.90
N SER A 53 -4.14 16.39 -7.17
CA SER A 53 -4.97 15.26 -7.62
C SER A 53 -6.42 15.73 -7.71
N PRO A 54 -6.96 16.00 -8.90
CA PRO A 54 -8.37 16.37 -9.06
C PRO A 54 -9.29 15.24 -8.60
N TRP A 55 -10.41 15.58 -7.97
CA TRP A 55 -11.39 14.57 -7.55
C TRP A 55 -12.19 14.00 -8.73
N LYS A 56 -12.35 14.81 -9.79
CA LYS A 56 -13.04 14.44 -11.02
C LYS A 56 -12.24 14.96 -12.21
N LYS A 57 -12.21 14.20 -13.29
CA LYS A 57 -11.50 14.60 -14.51
C LYS A 57 -12.20 15.78 -15.19
N GLU A 58 -13.52 15.83 -15.09
CA GLU A 58 -14.39 16.85 -15.68
C GLU A 58 -14.39 18.16 -14.88
N ASP A 59 -13.94 18.13 -13.63
CA ASP A 59 -13.80 19.29 -12.76
C ASP A 59 -12.36 19.37 -12.20
N PRO A 60 -11.38 19.76 -13.05
CA PRO A 60 -9.98 19.71 -12.68
C PRO A 60 -9.60 20.78 -11.64
N PHE A 61 -10.50 21.71 -11.30
CA PHE A 61 -10.21 22.83 -10.39
C PHE A 61 -10.31 22.44 -8.91
N ARG A 62 -10.97 21.31 -8.62
CA ARG A 62 -11.21 20.82 -7.26
C ARG A 62 -10.47 19.52 -7.04
N GLY A 63 -9.72 19.46 -5.96
CA GLY A 63 -8.85 18.33 -5.72
C GLY A 63 -8.13 18.39 -4.39
N THR A 64 -7.22 17.45 -4.24
CA THR A 64 -6.33 17.34 -3.09
C THR A 64 -4.93 17.75 -3.51
N LEU A 65 -4.37 18.76 -2.84
CA LEU A 65 -2.97 19.13 -2.95
C LEU A 65 -2.16 18.40 -1.89
N SER A 66 -1.15 17.68 -2.33
CA SER A 66 -0.30 16.86 -1.49
C SER A 66 1.16 17.30 -1.55
N TRP A 67 1.85 17.22 -0.42
CA TRP A 67 3.29 17.51 -0.30
C TRP A 67 3.89 16.75 0.88
N ILE A 68 5.22 16.72 0.95
CA ILE A 68 5.93 16.19 2.12
C ILE A 68 6.46 17.38 2.92
N MET A 69 6.04 17.48 4.19
CA MET A 69 6.59 18.45 5.12
C MET A 69 7.99 17.99 5.54
N LEU A 70 9.03 18.71 5.11
CA LEU A 70 10.42 18.35 5.35
C LEU A 70 10.80 18.57 6.82
N ASN A 71 10.42 19.71 7.38
CA ASN A 71 10.66 20.05 8.79
C ASN A 71 9.80 21.25 9.24
N GLU A 72 9.82 21.53 10.55
CA GLU A 72 9.06 22.62 11.20
C GLU A 72 9.46 24.04 10.75
N ALA A 73 10.57 24.22 10.04
CA ALA A 73 10.93 25.54 9.52
C ALA A 73 9.99 25.99 8.39
N GLN A 74 9.30 25.06 7.73
CA GLN A 74 8.29 25.35 6.71
C GLN A 74 6.99 25.86 7.35
N LYS A 75 6.97 27.13 7.75
CA LYS A 75 5.84 27.75 8.47
C LYS A 75 4.77 28.33 7.54
N GLU A 76 5.19 28.88 6.40
CA GLU A 76 4.28 29.50 5.44
C GLU A 76 4.55 28.99 4.02
N LEU A 77 3.53 28.37 3.43
CA LEU A 77 3.56 27.84 2.09
C LEU A 77 2.63 28.65 1.17
N GLU A 78 3.13 29.03 0.01
CA GLU A 78 2.40 29.72 -1.05
C GLU A 78 2.11 28.76 -2.20
N VAL A 79 0.83 28.65 -2.59
CA VAL A 79 0.40 27.85 -3.74
C VAL A 79 0.26 28.75 -4.95
N LYS A 80 0.91 28.38 -6.07
CA LYS A 80 0.86 29.11 -7.34
C LYS A 80 0.35 28.21 -8.45
N VAL A 81 -0.41 28.80 -9.37
CA VAL A 81 -0.78 28.16 -10.64
C VAL A 81 -0.03 28.89 -11.75
N ASN A 82 0.94 28.19 -12.35
CA ASN A 82 1.78 28.77 -13.40
C ASN A 82 1.01 28.93 -14.72
N SER A 83 1.44 29.88 -15.56
CA SER A 83 0.81 30.16 -16.86
C SER A 83 1.26 29.21 -17.98
N LYS A 84 2.42 28.57 -17.82
CA LYS A 84 2.98 27.56 -18.74
C LYS A 84 3.77 26.52 -17.95
N ARG A 85 3.91 25.31 -18.51
CA ARG A 85 4.88 24.33 -18.01
C ARG A 85 6.29 24.87 -18.28
N HIS A 86 7.00 25.28 -17.22
CA HIS A 86 8.42 25.59 -17.33
C HIS A 86 9.21 24.27 -17.39
N THR A 87 9.92 24.03 -18.50
CA THR A 87 10.80 22.88 -18.68
C THR A 87 12.00 22.88 -17.74
N SER A 88 12.37 24.05 -17.21
CA SER A 88 13.51 24.22 -16.27
C SER A 88 13.25 23.70 -14.86
N TYR A 89 12.01 23.34 -14.52
CA TYR A 89 11.61 22.82 -13.21
C TYR A 89 10.94 21.45 -13.39
N ARG A 90 11.66 20.50 -13.97
CA ARG A 90 11.37 19.08 -13.74
C ARG A 90 11.83 18.78 -12.32
N TYR A 91 10.95 18.21 -11.49
CA TYR A 91 11.43 17.63 -10.24
C TYR A 91 12.46 16.57 -10.63
N PRO A 92 13.72 16.67 -10.18
CA PRO A 92 14.73 15.66 -10.48
C PRO A 92 14.35 14.30 -9.87
N GLU A 93 13.44 14.34 -8.90
CA GLU A 93 12.98 13.22 -8.11
C GLU A 93 11.47 13.03 -8.31
N GLU A 94 11.07 11.86 -8.78
CA GLU A 94 9.66 11.50 -9.00
C GLU A 94 9.44 10.00 -8.77
N VAL A 95 8.23 9.66 -8.33
CA VAL A 95 7.78 8.27 -8.30
C VAL A 95 7.16 7.93 -9.65
N LYS A 96 7.53 6.78 -10.21
CA LYS A 96 6.99 6.27 -11.48
C LYS A 96 6.45 4.87 -11.31
N MET A 97 5.43 4.56 -12.10
CA MET A 97 4.91 3.22 -12.27
C MET A 97 5.16 2.73 -13.69
N TRP A 98 5.49 1.45 -13.82
CA TRP A 98 5.67 0.77 -15.10
C TRP A 98 4.88 -0.54 -15.10
N ASN A 99 3.92 -0.67 -16.00
CA ASN A 99 3.18 -1.93 -16.16
C ASN A 99 3.98 -2.86 -17.07
N ARG A 100 4.44 -3.99 -16.53
CA ARG A 100 5.25 -4.96 -17.26
C ARG A 100 4.44 -5.81 -18.25
N GLY A 101 3.12 -5.80 -18.14
CA GLY A 101 2.20 -6.52 -19.05
C GLY A 101 1.91 -7.96 -18.66
N ASP A 102 2.52 -8.48 -17.60
CA ASP A 102 2.36 -9.85 -17.10
C ASP A 102 1.73 -9.91 -15.69
N GLY A 103 0.94 -8.88 -15.37
CA GLY A 103 0.31 -8.73 -14.06
C GLY A 103 1.29 -8.28 -12.97
N GLN A 104 2.26 -7.45 -13.33
CA GLN A 104 3.14 -6.74 -12.40
C GLN A 104 3.18 -5.24 -12.74
N LEU A 105 2.98 -4.42 -11.71
CA LEU A 105 3.12 -2.96 -11.77
C LEU A 105 4.32 -2.56 -10.94
N GLU A 106 5.42 -2.23 -11.60
CA GLU A 106 6.69 -1.87 -10.97
C GLU A 106 6.67 -0.41 -10.54
N ILE A 107 7.20 -0.11 -9.36
CA ILE A 107 7.22 1.22 -8.75
C ILE A 107 8.67 1.62 -8.51
N PHE A 108 9.03 2.78 -9.05
CA PHE A 108 10.37 3.36 -8.99
C PHE A 108 10.33 4.70 -8.27
N ILE A 109 11.30 4.96 -7.41
CA ILE A 109 11.57 6.29 -6.85
C ILE A 109 12.92 6.74 -7.42
N ASN A 110 12.94 7.87 -8.11
CA ASN A 110 14.18 8.47 -8.65
C ASN A 110 14.95 7.51 -9.58
N GLY A 111 14.21 6.71 -10.35
CA GLY A 111 14.77 5.70 -11.25
C GLY A 111 15.24 4.40 -10.58
N GLN A 112 15.19 4.30 -9.25
CA GLN A 112 15.50 3.08 -8.50
C GLN A 112 14.23 2.29 -8.24
N HIS A 113 14.26 0.98 -8.51
CA HIS A 113 13.14 0.09 -8.19
C HIS A 113 12.97 0.01 -6.67
N VAL A 114 11.74 0.20 -6.19
CA VAL A 114 11.43 0.14 -4.76
C VAL A 114 10.53 -1.04 -4.44
N THR A 115 9.54 -1.31 -5.29
CA THR A 115 8.69 -2.49 -5.18
C THR A 115 7.89 -2.72 -6.46
N SER A 116 7.37 -3.93 -6.64
CA SER A 116 6.34 -4.20 -7.64
C SER A 116 5.06 -4.66 -6.96
N TYR A 117 3.92 -4.20 -7.46
CA TYR A 117 2.63 -4.77 -7.13
C TYR A 117 2.36 -5.96 -8.07
N VAL A 118 2.38 -7.17 -7.52
CA VAL A 118 2.19 -8.42 -8.25
C VAL A 118 0.74 -8.86 -8.10
N PHE A 119 0.01 -8.95 -9.21
CA PHE A 119 -1.44 -9.21 -9.23
C PHE A 119 -1.88 -10.25 -10.27
N ASN A 120 -0.93 -11.01 -10.83
CA ASN A 120 -1.25 -12.11 -11.73
C ASN A 120 -1.89 -13.31 -11.00
N GLN A 121 -2.55 -14.19 -11.76
CA GLN A 121 -3.26 -15.35 -11.24
C GLN A 121 -2.35 -16.55 -10.95
N ALA A 122 -1.02 -16.40 -11.03
CA ALA A 122 -0.10 -17.47 -10.60
C ALA A 122 -0.07 -17.58 -9.06
N TYR A 123 -0.44 -16.51 -8.36
CA TYR A 123 -0.44 -16.45 -6.90
C TYR A 123 -1.85 -16.39 -6.31
N GLU A 124 -1.97 -16.78 -5.06
CA GLU A 124 -3.22 -16.89 -4.31
C GLU A 124 -3.85 -15.53 -3.95
N ARG A 125 -3.02 -14.48 -3.91
CA ARG A 125 -3.42 -13.10 -3.62
C ARG A 125 -2.39 -12.12 -4.18
N PRO A 126 -2.77 -10.85 -4.40
CA PRO A 126 -1.79 -9.84 -4.76
C PRO A 126 -0.89 -9.43 -3.58
N PHE A 127 0.33 -8.99 -3.90
CA PHE A 127 1.33 -8.60 -2.90
C PHE A 127 2.35 -7.60 -3.48
N LEU A 128 3.07 -6.91 -2.60
CA LEU A 128 4.20 -6.04 -2.94
C LEU A 128 5.52 -6.81 -2.79
N TYR A 129 6.30 -6.91 -3.86
CA TYR A 129 7.60 -7.59 -3.86
C TYR A 129 8.51 -7.15 -5.02
N PRO A 130 9.85 -7.18 -4.85
CA PRO A 130 10.54 -7.13 -3.57
C PRO A 130 10.27 -5.77 -2.92
N VAL A 131 10.33 -5.66 -1.60
CA VAL A 131 10.35 -4.32 -0.96
C VAL A 131 11.79 -3.97 -0.68
N ILE A 132 12.27 -2.91 -1.33
CA ILE A 132 13.67 -2.47 -1.27
C ILE A 132 13.78 -1.24 -0.37
N GLY A 133 14.64 -1.35 0.64
CA GLY A 133 14.96 -0.31 1.58
C GLY A 133 15.71 0.87 0.95
N PRO A 134 15.88 1.97 1.69
CA PRO A 134 16.56 3.16 1.20
C PRO A 134 18.07 2.98 0.96
N ASP A 135 18.66 1.96 1.58
CA ASP A 135 20.03 1.49 1.37
C ASP A 135 20.19 0.60 0.13
N GLY A 136 19.09 0.31 -0.57
CA GLY A 136 19.07 -0.53 -1.77
C GLY A 136 19.04 -2.03 -1.49
N TYR A 137 18.82 -2.45 -0.25
CA TYR A 137 18.71 -3.86 0.12
C TYR A 137 17.24 -4.30 0.28
N PRO A 138 16.88 -5.53 -0.12
CA PRO A 138 15.54 -6.04 0.08
C PRO A 138 15.28 -6.29 1.57
N VAL A 139 14.18 -5.74 2.09
CA VAL A 139 13.70 -5.96 3.47
C VAL A 139 12.70 -7.11 3.57
N THR A 140 12.24 -7.63 2.44
CA THR A 140 11.36 -8.81 2.35
C THR A 140 12.11 -10.05 1.92
N ARG A 141 11.70 -11.23 2.41
CA ARG A 141 12.26 -12.53 2.01
C ARG A 141 12.17 -12.75 0.50
N SER A 142 13.25 -13.24 -0.11
CA SER A 142 13.28 -13.58 -1.53
C SER A 142 12.29 -14.68 -1.88
N ILE A 143 11.71 -14.60 -3.08
CA ILE A 143 10.86 -15.64 -3.67
C ILE A 143 11.64 -16.43 -4.74
N PRO A 144 11.35 -17.73 -4.97
CA PRO A 144 10.29 -18.53 -4.33
C PRO A 144 10.59 -18.84 -2.86
N THR A 145 9.57 -18.72 -2.02
CA THR A 145 9.66 -19.10 -0.60
C THR A 145 9.62 -20.63 -0.49
N LEU A 146 10.79 -21.25 -0.29
CA LEU A 146 10.89 -22.69 -0.06
C LEU A 146 10.81 -23.02 1.44
N GLY A 147 10.18 -24.16 1.76
CA GLY A 147 10.08 -24.69 3.12
C GLY A 147 9.01 -24.01 3.96
N ASP A 148 9.41 -23.44 5.09
CA ASP A 148 8.52 -22.87 6.09
C ASP A 148 7.72 -21.65 5.57
N HIS A 149 6.39 -21.67 5.79
CA HIS A 149 5.41 -20.66 5.38
C HIS A 149 5.53 -20.21 3.90
N PRO A 150 5.39 -21.11 2.92
CA PRO A 150 5.59 -20.81 1.49
C PRO A 150 4.53 -19.85 0.92
N HIS A 151 3.42 -19.67 1.62
CA HIS A 151 2.36 -18.71 1.30
C HIS A 151 2.69 -17.28 1.70
N HIS A 152 3.68 -17.03 2.56
CA HIS A 152 4.06 -15.67 2.95
C HIS A 152 4.97 -15.03 1.89
N LYS A 153 4.46 -13.98 1.24
CA LYS A 153 5.16 -13.27 0.16
C LYS A 153 5.07 -11.76 0.37
N GLY A 154 6.23 -11.10 0.43
CA GLY A 154 6.32 -9.65 0.44
C GLY A 154 5.43 -8.97 1.48
N ILE A 155 4.75 -7.89 1.07
CA ILE A 155 3.65 -7.28 1.84
C ILE A 155 2.32 -7.66 1.18
N SER A 156 1.41 -8.27 1.92
CA SER A 156 0.10 -8.71 1.41
C SER A 156 -1.01 -8.53 2.44
N LEU A 157 -2.26 -8.66 1.99
CA LEU A 157 -3.43 -8.76 2.87
C LEU A 157 -4.01 -10.17 2.82
N ALA A 158 -4.28 -10.77 3.98
CA ALA A 158 -4.79 -12.13 4.10
C ALA A 158 -5.65 -12.32 5.36
N LEU A 159 -6.69 -13.16 5.27
CA LEU A 159 -7.53 -13.54 6.41
C LEU A 159 -7.64 -15.06 6.47
N GLY A 160 -7.39 -15.64 7.64
CA GLY A 160 -7.42 -17.09 7.81
C GLY A 160 -8.80 -17.71 7.88
N ASP A 161 -9.85 -16.92 8.14
CA ASP A 161 -11.15 -17.46 8.52
C ASP A 161 -12.32 -16.51 8.23
N VAL A 162 -12.92 -16.65 7.05
CA VAL A 162 -14.03 -15.79 6.59
C VAL A 162 -15.23 -16.66 6.21
N SER A 163 -16.35 -16.53 6.93
CA SER A 163 -17.60 -17.24 6.61
C SER A 163 -18.66 -16.29 6.06
N GLY A 164 -19.51 -16.80 5.17
CA GLY A 164 -20.72 -16.12 4.70
C GLY A 164 -21.99 -16.48 5.49
N GLU A 165 -21.87 -17.33 6.50
CA GLU A 165 -23.01 -17.84 7.28
C GLU A 165 -22.57 -18.24 8.69
N LYS A 166 -23.40 -17.92 9.70
CA LYS A 166 -23.17 -18.28 11.10
C LYS A 166 -23.13 -19.79 11.32
N GLY A 167 -22.18 -20.25 12.14
CA GLY A 167 -22.01 -21.67 12.48
C GLY A 167 -21.42 -22.53 11.35
N LYS A 168 -21.06 -21.93 10.21
CA LYS A 168 -20.34 -22.64 9.13
C LYS A 168 -18.82 -22.45 9.25
N PRO A 169 -18.02 -23.44 8.81
CA PRO A 169 -16.58 -23.26 8.67
C PRO A 169 -16.28 -22.08 7.73
N GLY A 170 -15.37 -21.20 8.15
CA GLY A 170 -14.88 -20.13 7.29
C GLY A 170 -13.87 -20.63 6.24
N ILE A 171 -13.73 -19.83 5.20
CA ILE A 171 -12.80 -20.03 4.10
C ILE A 171 -11.46 -19.41 4.45
N ASN A 172 -10.38 -20.15 4.18
CA ASN A 172 -9.02 -19.72 4.45
C ASN A 172 -8.41 -19.00 3.22
N PHE A 173 -8.21 -17.68 3.34
CA PHE A 173 -7.53 -16.84 2.35
C PHE A 173 -6.05 -16.56 2.70
N TRP A 174 -5.56 -17.15 3.79
CA TRP A 174 -4.18 -17.05 4.27
C TRP A 174 -3.27 -18.14 3.69
N ALA A 175 -3.79 -19.35 3.52
CA ALA A 175 -3.06 -20.47 2.94
C ALA A 175 -2.70 -20.25 1.45
N LEU A 176 -2.12 -21.29 0.81
CA LEU A 176 -1.70 -21.27 -0.59
C LEU A 176 -2.87 -21.22 -1.61
N GLY A 177 -4.13 -21.25 -1.16
CA GLY A 177 -5.28 -21.18 -2.06
C GLY A 177 -5.39 -22.37 -3.00
N THR A 178 -5.12 -23.59 -2.50
CA THR A 178 -5.04 -24.84 -3.27
C THR A 178 -6.24 -24.99 -4.21
N ILE A 179 -5.99 -24.96 -5.52
CA ILE A 179 -7.05 -25.03 -6.54
C ILE A 179 -7.83 -26.33 -6.35
N GLY A 180 -9.16 -26.22 -6.31
CA GLY A 180 -10.05 -27.36 -6.11
C GLY A 180 -10.40 -27.67 -4.65
N ASP A 181 -9.70 -27.10 -3.67
CA ASP A 181 -10.07 -27.24 -2.24
C ASP A 181 -11.06 -26.15 -1.84
N PRO A 182 -12.37 -26.46 -1.67
CA PRO A 182 -13.39 -25.47 -1.35
C PRO A 182 -13.25 -24.89 0.06
N ARG A 183 -12.34 -25.39 0.91
CA ARG A 183 -12.04 -24.80 2.23
C ARG A 183 -11.07 -23.63 2.14
N GLN A 184 -10.44 -23.43 0.99
CA GLN A 184 -9.51 -22.35 0.73
C GLN A 184 -10.10 -21.34 -0.26
N GLY A 185 -9.56 -20.13 -0.24
CA GLY A 185 -9.95 -19.06 -1.13
C GLY A 185 -8.76 -18.29 -1.67
N ARG A 186 -9.04 -17.44 -2.65
CA ARG A 186 -8.07 -16.58 -3.32
C ARG A 186 -8.57 -15.14 -3.34
N VAL A 187 -7.64 -14.20 -3.20
CA VAL A 187 -7.90 -12.78 -3.43
C VAL A 187 -7.52 -12.50 -4.88
N ILE A 188 -8.48 -12.03 -5.68
CA ILE A 188 -8.32 -11.89 -7.12
C ILE A 188 -8.42 -10.40 -7.47
N HIS A 189 -7.33 -9.85 -7.98
CA HIS A 189 -7.34 -8.51 -8.58
C HIS A 189 -8.30 -8.47 -9.76
N LYS A 190 -9.19 -7.49 -9.76
CA LYS A 190 -10.17 -7.27 -10.83
C LYS A 190 -9.71 -6.20 -11.80
N ARG A 191 -9.35 -5.03 -11.28
CA ARG A 191 -8.88 -3.88 -12.07
C ARG A 191 -8.28 -2.81 -11.16
N PHE A 192 -7.43 -1.98 -11.75
CA PHE A 192 -7.14 -0.65 -11.20
C PHE A 192 -8.32 0.28 -11.48
N THR A 193 -8.77 1.01 -10.47
CA THR A 193 -9.77 2.08 -10.58
C THR A 193 -9.09 3.44 -10.80
N HIS A 194 -7.91 3.62 -10.23
CA HIS A 194 -7.11 4.83 -10.39
C HIS A 194 -5.61 4.51 -10.26
N LEU A 195 -4.79 5.14 -11.11
CA LEU A 195 -3.34 5.11 -11.04
C LEU A 195 -2.83 6.54 -11.15
N GLU A 196 -2.09 6.98 -10.14
CA GLU A 196 -1.52 8.31 -10.05
C GLU A 196 -0.05 8.24 -9.71
N GLN A 197 0.78 9.05 -10.36
CA GLN A 197 2.21 9.15 -10.07
C GLN A 197 2.68 10.59 -10.20
N GLY A 198 3.75 10.94 -9.49
CA GLY A 198 4.30 12.28 -9.55
C GLY A 198 5.43 12.51 -8.55
N PRO A 199 5.73 13.78 -8.26
CA PRO A 199 6.89 14.16 -7.46
C PRO A 199 6.73 13.85 -5.96
N VAL A 200 5.50 13.61 -5.49
CA VAL A 200 5.23 13.39 -4.06
C VAL A 200 4.93 11.93 -3.75
N PHE A 201 4.18 11.23 -4.63
CA PHE A 201 3.86 9.82 -4.43
C PHE A 201 3.48 9.13 -5.74
N ALA A 202 3.46 7.80 -5.70
CA ALA A 202 2.59 7.01 -6.57
C ALA A 202 1.45 6.41 -5.74
N ARG A 203 0.23 6.43 -6.28
CA ARG A 203 -0.98 5.89 -5.67
C ARG A 203 -1.65 4.96 -6.66
N LEU A 204 -1.95 3.75 -6.20
CA LEU A 204 -2.75 2.78 -6.93
C LEU A 204 -4.02 2.49 -6.13
N GLU A 205 -5.15 2.57 -6.81
CA GLU A 205 -6.46 2.19 -6.30
C GLU A 205 -6.97 1.02 -7.13
N GLU A 206 -7.51 0.02 -6.46
CA GLU A 206 -7.90 -1.23 -7.08
C GLU A 206 -9.14 -1.86 -6.45
N GLU A 207 -9.78 -2.71 -7.26
CA GLU A 207 -10.83 -3.61 -6.84
C GLU A 207 -10.29 -5.05 -6.79
N ASN A 208 -10.47 -5.72 -5.64
CA ASN A 208 -10.21 -7.14 -5.50
C ASN A 208 -11.49 -7.86 -5.04
N VAL A 209 -11.55 -9.17 -5.29
CA VAL A 209 -12.60 -10.05 -4.75
C VAL A 209 -11.98 -11.20 -3.98
N TRP A 210 -12.61 -11.57 -2.87
CA TRP A 210 -12.20 -12.69 -2.04
C TRP A 210 -13.13 -13.86 -2.36
N LYS A 211 -12.65 -14.76 -3.24
CA LYS A 211 -13.43 -15.86 -3.80
C LYS A 211 -13.00 -17.20 -3.18
N GLN A 212 -13.97 -17.96 -2.70
CA GLN A 212 -13.79 -19.38 -2.37
C GLN A 212 -13.40 -20.17 -3.63
N ASN A 213 -12.53 -21.16 -3.48
CA ASN A 213 -12.21 -22.04 -4.59
C ASN A 213 -13.42 -22.88 -5.01
N ASP A 214 -13.48 -23.22 -6.29
CA ASP A 214 -14.49 -24.14 -6.80
C ASP A 214 -14.17 -25.56 -6.27
N ASP A 215 -15.22 -26.32 -5.96
CA ASP A 215 -15.09 -27.72 -5.59
C ASP A 215 -14.93 -28.57 -6.86
N LEU A 216 -13.77 -29.21 -6.99
CA LEU A 216 -13.47 -30.09 -8.11
C LEU A 216 -13.65 -31.58 -7.74
N GLU A 217 -13.96 -31.90 -6.48
CA GLU A 217 -14.27 -33.26 -6.02
C GLU A 217 -15.77 -33.44 -5.76
N GLY A 218 -16.35 -34.55 -6.21
CA GLY A 218 -17.68 -35.03 -5.79
C GLY A 218 -18.91 -34.28 -6.34
N ALA A 219 -18.90 -32.95 -6.42
CA ALA A 219 -19.96 -32.14 -7.03
C ALA A 219 -19.39 -30.79 -7.49
N LYS A 220 -19.42 -30.51 -8.80
CA LYS A 220 -18.91 -29.26 -9.41
C LYS A 220 -19.62 -28.01 -8.85
N ARG A 221 -19.26 -27.58 -7.65
CA ARG A 221 -19.83 -26.40 -6.99
C ARG A 221 -18.92 -25.20 -7.25
N LYS A 222 -19.50 -24.14 -7.82
CA LYS A 222 -18.81 -22.87 -7.95
C LYS A 222 -18.63 -22.24 -6.58
N GLY A 223 -17.40 -21.86 -6.25
CA GLY A 223 -17.07 -21.15 -5.03
C GLY A 223 -17.67 -19.75 -5.03
N GLN A 224 -18.17 -19.33 -3.87
CA GLN A 224 -18.83 -18.04 -3.68
C GLN A 224 -17.80 -16.91 -3.52
N VAL A 225 -18.14 -15.70 -3.95
CA VAL A 225 -17.42 -14.48 -3.57
C VAL A 225 -17.95 -14.03 -2.22
N LEU A 226 -17.08 -13.90 -1.22
CA LEU A 226 -17.47 -13.53 0.16
C LEU A 226 -17.27 -12.04 0.44
N LEU A 227 -16.19 -11.45 -0.08
CA LEU A 227 -15.87 -10.03 0.11
C LEU A 227 -15.50 -9.36 -1.21
N ASN A 228 -15.91 -8.11 -1.33
CA ASN A 228 -15.34 -7.13 -2.24
C ASN A 228 -14.34 -6.27 -1.48
N GLU A 229 -13.23 -5.91 -2.10
CA GLU A 229 -12.20 -5.06 -1.52
C GLU A 229 -11.92 -3.87 -2.43
N LEU A 230 -11.95 -2.67 -1.86
CA LEU A 230 -11.31 -1.49 -2.44
C LEU A 230 -10.00 -1.23 -1.70
N ARG A 231 -8.87 -1.35 -2.39
CA ARG A 231 -7.54 -1.13 -1.81
C ARG A 231 -6.88 0.08 -2.44
N THR A 232 -6.29 0.92 -1.59
CA THR A 232 -5.39 2.01 -1.99
C THR A 232 -4.01 1.73 -1.41
N ILE A 233 -2.99 1.70 -2.27
CA ILE A 233 -1.58 1.67 -1.87
C ILE A 233 -0.93 2.96 -2.32
N THR A 234 -0.30 3.68 -1.39
CA THR A 234 0.46 4.91 -1.67
C THR A 234 1.93 4.70 -1.31
N VAL A 235 2.83 4.91 -2.28
CA VAL A 235 4.28 4.90 -2.09
C VAL A 235 4.77 6.34 -2.12
N TRP A 236 5.22 6.84 -0.97
CA TRP A 236 5.63 8.24 -0.82
C TRP A 236 7.09 8.46 -1.20
N ASN A 237 7.36 9.58 -1.88
CA ASN A 237 8.70 10.04 -2.25
C ASN A 237 9.43 10.70 -1.07
N VAL A 238 9.58 9.98 0.03
CA VAL A 238 10.34 10.44 1.20
C VAL A 238 11.76 9.88 1.17
N SER A 239 12.69 10.62 1.78
CA SER A 239 14.09 10.20 2.00
C SER A 239 14.56 10.71 3.37
N PRO A 240 15.34 9.93 4.14
CA PRO A 240 15.91 8.62 3.79
C PRO A 240 14.98 7.44 4.06
N ALA A 241 13.73 7.62 4.48
CA ALA A 241 12.82 6.51 4.74
C ALA A 241 12.18 5.95 3.46
N ARG A 242 11.47 4.82 3.57
CA ARG A 242 10.46 4.39 2.60
C ARG A 242 9.13 4.28 3.35
N ILE A 243 8.10 4.95 2.85
CA ILE A 243 6.76 4.88 3.44
C ILE A 243 5.81 4.30 2.39
N ILE A 244 5.16 3.20 2.76
CA ILE A 244 4.11 2.55 1.98
C ILE A 244 2.85 2.55 2.84
N ASP A 245 1.85 3.31 2.44
CA ASP A 245 0.56 3.36 3.11
C ASP A 245 -0.42 2.44 2.40
N ILE A 246 -1.06 1.55 3.16
CA ILE A 246 -2.07 0.62 2.64
C ILE A 246 -3.38 0.90 3.36
N ARG A 247 -4.41 1.29 2.60
CA ARG A 247 -5.79 1.39 3.05
C ARG A 247 -6.62 0.34 2.34
N THR A 248 -7.38 -0.43 3.10
CA THR A 248 -8.32 -1.41 2.55
C THR A 248 -9.72 -1.17 3.11
N ILE A 249 -10.73 -1.28 2.26
CA ILE A 249 -12.14 -1.27 2.62
C ILE A 249 -12.72 -2.59 2.15
N LEU A 250 -13.12 -3.43 3.10
CA LEU A 250 -13.77 -4.71 2.85
C LEU A 250 -15.29 -4.52 2.98
N SER A 251 -16.01 -4.95 1.96
CA SER A 251 -17.48 -4.93 1.91
C SER A 251 -18.00 -6.34 1.68
N PRO A 252 -19.07 -6.76 2.35
CA PRO A 252 -19.66 -8.08 2.13
C PRO A 252 -20.18 -8.21 0.69
N ALA A 253 -19.92 -9.37 0.06
CA ALA A 253 -20.49 -9.75 -1.24
C ALA A 253 -21.67 -10.73 -1.10
N VAL A 254 -22.05 -11.00 0.14
CA VAL A 254 -23.12 -11.88 0.61
C VAL A 254 -23.89 -11.15 1.72
N ASP A 255 -24.98 -11.73 2.20
CA ASP A 255 -25.85 -11.06 3.20
C ASP A 255 -25.14 -10.81 4.54
N GLU A 256 -24.25 -11.71 4.96
CA GLU A 256 -23.49 -11.61 6.19
C GLU A 256 -22.05 -12.08 5.97
N VAL A 257 -21.08 -11.39 6.58
CA VAL A 257 -19.70 -11.89 6.66
C VAL A 257 -19.30 -11.96 8.12
N ILE A 258 -18.81 -13.13 8.51
CA ILE A 258 -18.25 -13.37 9.84
C ILE A 258 -16.75 -13.54 9.67
N LEU A 259 -16.00 -12.60 10.25
CA LEU A 259 -14.56 -12.73 10.44
C LEU A 259 -14.32 -13.56 11.69
N ASN A 260 -13.49 -14.58 11.59
CA ASN A 260 -13.22 -15.56 12.64
C ASN A 260 -14.49 -16.36 12.95
N ALA A 261 -14.89 -17.19 11.99
CA ALA A 261 -16.11 -18.00 12.05
C ALA A 261 -16.25 -18.72 13.40
N ASP A 262 -17.32 -18.37 14.11
CA ASP A 262 -17.70 -18.93 15.41
C ASP A 262 -18.31 -20.32 15.21
N VAL A 263 -17.45 -21.35 15.32
CA VAL A 263 -17.82 -22.76 15.19
C VAL A 263 -17.41 -23.47 16.48
N GLU A 264 -18.31 -24.29 17.04
CA GLU A 264 -18.04 -25.05 18.26
C GLU A 264 -16.74 -25.87 18.15
N LYS A 265 -15.93 -25.84 19.22
CA LYS A 265 -14.62 -26.52 19.35
C LYS A 265 -13.50 -25.99 18.44
N LYS A 266 -13.69 -24.85 17.77
CA LYS A 266 -12.61 -24.23 17.00
C LYS A 266 -11.63 -23.52 17.93
N GLN A 267 -10.33 -23.84 17.82
CA GLN A 267 -9.28 -22.97 18.35
C GLN A 267 -9.30 -21.68 17.54
N THR A 268 -9.36 -20.51 18.19
CA THR A 268 -9.31 -19.21 17.52
C THR A 268 -8.22 -19.23 16.46
N ALA A 269 -8.58 -18.94 15.19
CA ALA A 269 -7.59 -18.89 14.13
C ALA A 269 -6.49 -17.90 14.54
N LYS A 270 -5.23 -18.35 14.55
CA LYS A 270 -4.08 -17.54 15.00
C LYS A 270 -3.74 -16.42 13.98
N GLU A 271 -4.42 -16.37 12.84
CA GLU A 271 -4.02 -15.70 11.60
C GLU A 271 -5.07 -14.65 11.14
N ASN A 272 -5.51 -13.79 12.07
CA ASN A 272 -6.61 -12.85 11.83
C ASN A 272 -6.17 -11.37 11.77
N GLY A 273 -4.85 -11.12 11.75
CA GLY A 273 -4.31 -9.81 11.40
C GLY A 273 -4.25 -9.69 9.87
N PRO A 274 -4.93 -8.72 9.25
CA PRO A 274 -5.05 -8.70 7.79
C PRO A 274 -3.72 -8.39 7.09
N LEU A 275 -2.85 -7.55 7.67
CA LEU A 275 -1.57 -7.17 7.08
C LEU A 275 -0.47 -8.19 7.37
N VAL A 276 0.14 -8.70 6.30
CA VAL A 276 1.24 -9.66 6.34
C VAL A 276 2.48 -9.02 5.75
N ILE A 277 3.59 -9.05 6.49
CA ILE A 277 4.91 -8.62 6.01
C ILE A 277 5.88 -9.77 6.24
N ARG A 278 6.37 -10.38 5.15
CA ARG A 278 7.40 -11.42 5.24
C ARG A 278 8.78 -10.78 5.13
N VAL A 279 9.37 -10.46 6.28
CA VAL A 279 10.71 -9.87 6.38
C VAL A 279 11.79 -10.82 5.86
N ALA A 280 12.95 -10.27 5.48
CA ALA A 280 14.11 -11.02 5.05
C ALA A 280 14.58 -12.03 6.12
N ASP A 281 15.17 -13.16 5.70
CA ASP A 281 15.47 -14.29 6.60
C ASP A 281 16.50 -13.94 7.70
N ASN A 282 17.37 -12.99 7.44
CA ASN A 282 18.34 -12.43 8.38
C ASN A 282 17.74 -11.43 9.37
N MET A 283 16.56 -10.88 9.07
CA MET A 283 15.78 -10.06 10.00
C MET A 283 14.91 -10.90 10.93
N ARG A 284 14.98 -12.24 10.93
CA ARG A 284 14.12 -13.06 11.79
C ARG A 284 14.57 -13.02 13.25
N GLY A 285 13.60 -13.04 14.18
CA GLY A 285 13.85 -13.08 15.63
C GLY A 285 14.64 -14.30 16.12
N THR A 286 14.67 -15.39 15.35
CA THR A 286 15.51 -16.57 15.61
C THR A 286 16.96 -16.42 15.14
N VAL A 287 17.29 -15.28 14.51
CA VAL A 287 18.62 -14.93 13.99
C VAL A 287 19.05 -13.62 14.67
N GLU A 288 19.11 -12.50 13.95
CA GLU A 288 19.52 -11.19 14.49
C GLU A 288 18.38 -10.17 14.52
N GLY A 289 17.17 -10.60 14.15
CA GLY A 289 15.98 -9.76 14.18
C GLY A 289 15.46 -9.45 15.57
N THR A 290 14.80 -8.30 15.71
CA THR A 290 14.09 -7.92 16.92
C THR A 290 12.74 -7.33 16.56
N ILE A 291 11.70 -7.78 17.29
CA ILE A 291 10.36 -7.21 17.25
C ILE A 291 10.15 -6.40 18.53
N VAL A 292 9.65 -5.19 18.42
CA VAL A 292 9.17 -4.39 19.55
C VAL A 292 7.81 -3.77 19.23
N ASN A 293 7.03 -3.39 20.25
CA ASN A 293 5.72 -2.77 20.03
C ASN A 293 5.48 -1.55 20.93
N SER A 294 4.40 -0.83 20.66
CA SER A 294 4.03 0.40 21.38
C SER A 294 3.73 0.24 22.86
N GLU A 295 3.54 -0.99 23.33
CA GLU A 295 3.22 -1.31 24.73
C GLU A 295 4.47 -1.74 25.52
N GLY A 296 5.66 -1.61 24.92
CA GLY A 296 6.94 -1.92 25.55
C GLY A 296 7.36 -3.40 25.42
N GLY A 297 6.58 -4.23 24.74
CA GLY A 297 6.95 -5.62 24.48
C GLY A 297 8.17 -5.72 23.57
N ARG A 298 9.01 -6.72 23.83
CA ARG A 298 10.23 -7.04 23.06
C ARG A 298 10.26 -8.53 22.73
N THR A 299 10.71 -8.87 21.53
CA THR A 299 10.72 -10.22 20.92
C THR A 299 9.34 -10.71 20.51
N GLU A 300 9.32 -11.75 19.66
CA GLU A 300 8.09 -12.41 19.21
C GLU A 300 7.23 -12.90 20.38
N LYS A 301 7.85 -13.45 21.43
CA LYS A 301 7.13 -14.00 22.59
C LYS A 301 6.26 -12.95 23.30
N GLU A 302 6.73 -11.71 23.40
CA GLU A 302 6.01 -10.63 24.09
C GLU A 302 5.08 -9.86 23.15
N CYS A 303 5.42 -9.78 21.86
CA CYS A 303 4.63 -9.03 20.89
C CYS A 303 3.51 -9.85 20.24
N TRP A 304 3.68 -11.16 20.09
CA TRP A 304 2.76 -12.01 19.33
C TRP A 304 1.35 -12.05 19.93
N GLY A 305 0.34 -11.80 19.09
CA GLY A 305 -1.08 -11.83 19.48
C GLY A 305 -1.49 -10.73 20.47
N ARG A 306 -0.64 -9.71 20.70
CA ARG A 306 -0.95 -8.58 21.58
C ARG A 306 -1.39 -7.38 20.75
N GLN A 307 -2.41 -6.68 21.24
CA GLN A 307 -2.83 -5.40 20.66
C GLN A 307 -1.75 -4.35 20.91
N ALA A 308 -1.39 -3.61 19.86
CA ALA A 308 -0.45 -2.49 19.92
C ALA A 308 -0.83 -1.46 18.85
N ARG A 309 -0.48 -0.19 19.09
CA ARG A 309 -0.67 0.91 18.12
C ARG A 309 0.31 0.82 16.95
N TRP A 310 1.49 0.25 17.18
CA TRP A 310 2.51 -0.01 16.16
C TRP A 310 3.40 -1.19 16.59
N VAL A 311 4.02 -1.81 15.60
CA VAL A 311 5.06 -2.84 15.74
C VAL A 311 6.25 -2.42 14.89
N ASP A 312 7.45 -2.53 15.45
CA ASP A 312 8.72 -2.33 14.75
C ASP A 312 9.45 -3.67 14.69
N TYR A 313 9.80 -4.08 13.47
CA TYR A 313 10.56 -5.30 13.21
C TYR A 313 11.81 -4.92 12.42
N TYR A 314 12.95 -4.95 13.10
CA TYR A 314 14.24 -4.59 12.54
C TYR A 314 15.26 -5.71 12.70
N GLY A 315 16.31 -5.64 11.91
CA GLY A 315 17.41 -6.59 11.88
C GLY A 315 18.35 -6.24 10.71
N PRO A 316 19.47 -6.94 10.57
CA PRO A 316 20.35 -6.73 9.43
C PRO A 316 19.64 -7.10 8.12
N VAL A 317 19.99 -6.41 7.04
CA VAL A 317 19.70 -6.79 5.66
C VAL A 317 21.03 -7.03 4.93
N VAL A 318 21.03 -7.94 3.96
CA VAL A 318 22.20 -8.24 3.12
C VAL A 318 21.82 -8.03 1.66
N PRO A 319 22.81 -7.79 0.76
CA PRO A 319 22.54 -7.81 -0.66
C PRO A 319 21.85 -9.12 -1.04
N GLY A 320 20.63 -9.04 -1.57
CA GLY A 320 20.00 -10.18 -2.23
C GLY A 320 20.73 -10.48 -3.54
N ASP A 321 20.79 -11.76 -3.93
CA ASP A 321 21.30 -12.15 -5.24
C ASP A 321 20.56 -11.35 -6.33
N ARG A 322 21.31 -10.53 -7.09
CA ARG A 322 20.80 -9.72 -8.21
C ARG A 322 20.44 -10.59 -9.43
N SER A 323 20.16 -11.88 -9.26
CA SER A 323 20.14 -12.87 -10.33
C SER A 323 18.88 -12.87 -11.21
N THR A 324 17.97 -11.90 -11.04
CA THR A 324 16.79 -11.78 -11.92
C THR A 324 16.45 -10.31 -12.15
N ALA A 325 17.20 -9.66 -13.04
CA ALA A 325 16.75 -8.50 -13.81
C ALA A 325 16.50 -8.96 -15.24
#